data_AF-A0A3C1IES2-F1
#
_entry.id   AF-A0A3C1IES2-F1
#
_cell.length_a   1.000
_cell.length_b   1.000
_cell.length_c   1.000
_cell.angle_alpha   90.00
_cell.angle_beta   90.00
_cell.angle_gamma   90.00
#
_symmetry.space_group_name_H-M   'P 1'
#
loop_
_entity.id
_entity.type
_entity.pdbx_description
1 polymer ?
#
loop_
_entity_poly.entity_id
_entity_poly.type
_entity_poly.pdbx_seq_one_letter_code
_entity_poly.pdbx_strand_id
1 'polypeptide(L)'
;MGVNPVFEVPWERKGVIAPGLPILPHGTERHPVPGGGSRAVALSKGDVISVLDREGLQPGEIVFFAPDRRSDAAMLGAVGKGRPEATIATLANGSPSGKKVLKALDAA
;
A
#
# COMPACT_ATOMS: atom_id res chain seq x y z
N MET A 1 -21.48 -3.89 -7.42
CA MET A 1 -21.14 -2.77 -6.50
C MET A 1 -19.95 -2.06 -7.12
N GLY A 2 -20.16 -0.89 -7.75
CA GLY A 2 -19.13 -0.22 -8.53
C GLY A 2 -18.15 0.51 -7.61
N VAL A 3 -16.86 0.23 -7.77
CA VAL A 3 -15.81 1.03 -7.13
C VAL A 3 -15.80 2.38 -7.86
N ASN A 4 -16.11 3.47 -7.15
CA ASN A 4 -15.91 4.81 -7.69
C ASN A 4 -14.43 5.15 -7.55
N PRO A 5 -13.66 5.21 -8.65
CA PRO A 5 -12.24 5.51 -8.55
C PRO A 5 -12.08 6.95 -8.06
N VAL A 6 -11.31 7.12 -6.99
CA VAL A 6 -10.94 8.44 -6.43
C VAL A 6 -9.95 9.16 -7.36
N PHE A 7 -9.28 8.42 -8.26
CA PHE A 7 -8.30 8.92 -9.22
C PHE A 7 -8.86 8.90 -10.64
N GLU A 8 -8.36 9.80 -11.50
CA GLU A 8 -8.69 9.78 -12.92
C GLU A 8 -8.22 8.45 -13.53
N VAL A 9 -9.16 7.66 -14.02
CA VAL A 9 -8.91 6.36 -14.66
C VAL A 9 -8.98 6.50 -16.18
N PRO A 10 -8.28 5.64 -16.94
CA PRO A 10 -8.53 5.55 -18.37
C PRO A 10 -10.02 5.33 -18.62
N TRP A 11 -10.59 6.09 -19.56
CA TRP A 11 -11.99 5.98 -19.91
C TRP A 11 -12.16 5.89 -21.42
N GLU A 12 -13.25 5.23 -21.84
CA GLU A 12 -13.67 5.18 -23.23
C GLU A 12 -15.07 5.77 -23.38
N ARG A 13 -15.22 6.71 -24.33
CA ARG A 13 -16.54 7.23 -24.74
C ARG A 13 -16.56 7.41 -26.23
N LYS A 14 -17.53 6.78 -26.90
CA LYS A 14 -17.70 6.84 -28.37
C LYS A 14 -16.41 6.45 -29.12
N GLY A 15 -15.69 5.43 -28.66
CA GLY A 15 -14.45 4.95 -29.29
C GLY A 15 -13.21 5.81 -29.06
N VAL A 16 -13.33 6.91 -28.30
CA VAL A 16 -12.17 7.70 -27.86
C VAL A 16 -11.66 7.10 -26.55
N ILE A 17 -10.45 6.55 -26.59
CA ILE A 17 -9.71 6.08 -25.41
C ILE A 17 -8.88 7.25 -24.90
N ALA A 18 -9.27 7.81 -23.76
CA ALA A 18 -8.48 8.81 -23.07
C ALA A 18 -7.57 8.12 -22.05
N PRO A 19 -6.24 8.20 -22.19
CA PRO A 19 -5.34 7.80 -21.12
C PRO A 19 -5.66 8.65 -19.89
N GLY A 20 -5.85 8.03 -18.72
CA GLY A 20 -6.03 8.80 -17.49
C GLY A 20 -4.78 9.65 -17.23
N LEU A 21 -4.96 10.96 -16.99
CA LEU A 21 -3.84 11.80 -16.58
C LEU A 21 -3.38 11.35 -15.20
N PRO A 22 -2.06 11.17 -14.97
CA PRO A 22 -1.55 10.79 -13.66
C PRO A 22 -1.55 11.98 -12.69
N ILE A 23 -2.65 12.75 -12.65
CA ILE A 23 -2.81 13.82 -11.69
C ILE A 23 -3.26 13.21 -10.37
N LEU A 24 -2.36 13.27 -9.41
CA LEU A 24 -2.70 13.01 -8.02
C LEU A 24 -3.37 14.26 -7.44
N PRO A 25 -4.49 14.12 -6.71
CA PRO A 25 -5.01 15.21 -5.91
C PRO A 25 -3.90 15.77 -4.99
N HIS A 26 -4.00 17.05 -4.67
CA HIS A 26 -3.03 17.68 -3.78
C HIS A 26 -2.96 16.92 -2.44
N GLY A 27 -1.74 16.68 -1.94
CA GLY A 27 -1.51 15.89 -0.73
C GLY A 27 -1.66 14.37 -0.92
N THR A 28 -1.74 13.86 -2.16
CA THR A 28 -1.72 12.42 -2.42
C THR A 28 -0.35 11.96 -2.89
N GLU A 29 0.15 10.89 -2.29
CA GLU A 29 1.39 10.23 -2.68
C GLU A 29 1.13 8.85 -3.30
N ARG A 30 2.03 8.41 -4.17
CA ARG A 30 2.04 7.04 -4.71
C ARG A 30 3.29 6.32 -4.27
N HIS A 31 3.10 5.18 -3.61
CA HIS A 31 4.21 4.33 -3.16
C HIS A 31 4.17 2.97 -3.87
N PRO A 32 4.81 2.82 -5.06
CA PRO A 32 4.97 1.52 -5.68
C PRO A 32 5.66 0.53 -4.73
N VAL A 33 5.11 -0.67 -4.62
CA VAL A 33 5.71 -1.81 -3.92
C VAL A 33 6.32 -2.73 -4.98
N PRO A 34 7.62 -3.04 -4.91
CA PRO A 34 8.23 -3.99 -5.84
C PRO A 34 7.58 -5.37 -5.73
N GLY A 35 7.48 -6.12 -6.83
CA GLY A 35 7.00 -7.50 -6.82
C GLY A 35 7.84 -8.37 -5.86
N GLY A 36 7.17 -9.13 -4.98
CA GLY A 36 7.83 -9.89 -3.91
C GLY A 36 8.57 -9.03 -2.86
N GLY A 37 8.43 -7.70 -2.94
CA GLY A 37 9.07 -6.75 -2.05
C GLY A 37 8.15 -6.24 -0.94
N SER A 38 8.65 -5.27 -0.20
CA SER A 38 7.94 -4.59 0.87
C SER A 38 8.23 -3.09 0.82
N ARG A 39 7.36 -2.31 1.47
CA ARG A 39 7.54 -0.86 1.60
C ARG A 39 6.90 -0.36 2.89
N ALA A 40 7.62 0.50 3.60
CA ALA A 40 7.10 1.24 4.73
C ALA A 40 6.56 2.60 4.24
N VAL A 41 5.42 3.00 4.78
CA VAL A 41 4.78 4.29 4.53
C VAL A 41 4.46 4.89 5.89
N ALA A 42 4.93 6.12 6.13
CA ALA A 42 4.58 6.84 7.34
C ALA A 42 3.13 7.31 7.23
N LEU A 43 2.38 7.18 8.32
CA LEU A 43 0.96 7.54 8.37
C LEU A 43 0.73 8.54 9.50
N SER A 44 -0.11 9.53 9.23
CA SER A 44 -0.61 10.51 10.18
C SER A 44 -2.11 10.34 10.38
N LYS A 45 -2.62 10.84 11.51
CA LYS A 45 -4.06 10.82 11.78
C LYS A 45 -4.79 11.62 10.69
N GLY A 46 -5.76 10.97 10.05
CA GLY A 46 -6.57 11.57 8.99
C GLY A 46 -6.13 11.17 7.57
N ASP A 47 -5.01 10.47 7.43
CA ASP A 47 -4.58 9.94 6.13
C ASP A 47 -5.55 8.88 5.60
N VAL A 48 -5.70 8.87 4.28
CA VAL A 48 -6.54 7.88 3.57
C VAL A 48 -5.63 7.02 2.70
N ILE A 49 -5.67 5.71 2.93
CA ILE A 49 -4.85 4.75 2.20
C ILE A 49 -5.72 4.04 1.16
N SER A 50 -5.24 4.02 -0.08
CA SER A 50 -5.81 3.21 -1.16
C SER A 50 -4.77 2.20 -1.63
N VAL A 51 -5.16 0.94 -1.74
CA VAL A 51 -4.31 -0.13 -2.27
C VAL A 51 -4.87 -0.58 -3.61
N LEU A 52 -4.01 -0.54 -4.63
CA LEU A 52 -4.36 -0.91 -6.00
C LEU A 52 -3.61 -2.17 -6.39
N ASP A 53 -4.35 -3.24 -6.68
CA ASP A 53 -3.82 -4.42 -7.36
C ASP A 53 -3.75 -4.12 -8.87
N ARG A 54 -2.59 -3.61 -9.32
CA ARG A 54 -2.42 -3.09 -10.69
C ARG A 54 -2.47 -4.18 -11.74
N GLU A 55 -1.84 -5.33 -11.46
CA GLU A 55 -1.70 -6.43 -12.41
C GLU A 55 -2.75 -7.52 -12.17
N GLY A 56 -3.40 -7.50 -11.00
CA GLY A 56 -4.39 -8.49 -10.62
C GLY A 56 -3.76 -9.72 -9.99
N LEU A 57 -4.53 -10.38 -9.11
CA LEU A 57 -4.20 -11.67 -8.49
C LEU A 57 -2.91 -11.66 -7.64
N GLN A 58 -2.40 -10.49 -7.28
CA GLN A 58 -1.23 -10.39 -6.42
C GLN A 58 -1.69 -10.31 -4.95
N PRO A 59 -1.53 -11.39 -4.15
CA PRO A 59 -1.80 -11.29 -2.72
C PRO A 59 -0.84 -10.29 -2.08
N GLY A 60 -1.39 -9.39 -1.27
CA GLY A 60 -0.65 -8.39 -0.52
C GLY A 60 -0.99 -8.46 0.96
N GLU A 61 0.02 -8.21 1.80
CA GLU A 61 -0.14 -8.07 3.24
C GLU A 61 0.04 -6.60 3.63
N ILE A 62 -0.81 -6.12 4.53
CA ILE A 62 -0.72 -4.77 5.09
C ILE A 62 -0.62 -4.93 6.60
N VAL A 63 0.43 -4.36 7.17
CA VAL A 63 0.70 -4.42 8.60
C VAL A 63 0.87 -3.00 9.10
N PHE A 64 0.06 -2.63 10.08
CA PHE A 64 0.20 -1.36 10.78
C PHE A 64 1.09 -1.55 12.00
N PHE A 65 1.92 -0.55 12.29
CA PHE A 65 2.70 -0.45 13.52
C PHE A 65 2.46 0.91 14.17
N ALA A 66 2.05 0.89 15.44
CA ALA A 66 1.94 2.09 16.25
C ALA A 66 3.33 2.52 16.78
N PRO A 67 3.49 3.77 17.25
CA PRO A 67 4.76 4.25 17.82
C PRO A 67 5.24 3.48 19.07
N ASP A 68 4.38 2.67 19.67
CA ASP A 68 4.75 1.75 20.76
C ASP A 68 5.15 0.35 20.23
N ARG A 69 5.36 0.24 18.92
CA ARG A 69 5.73 -0.96 18.17
C ARG A 69 4.69 -2.07 18.16
N ARG A 70 3.49 -1.82 18.67
CA ARG A 70 2.40 -2.80 18.56
C ARG A 70 1.87 -2.83 17.13
N SER A 71 1.60 -4.05 16.66
CA SER A 71 0.87 -4.25 15.41
C SER A 71 -0.61 -4.37 15.68
N ASP A 72 -1.42 -3.53 15.03
CA ASP A 72 -2.87 -3.48 15.23
C ASP A 72 -3.61 -3.09 13.95
N ALA A 73 -4.29 -4.06 13.33
CA ALA A 73 -5.07 -3.85 12.11
C ALA A 73 -6.30 -2.96 12.33
N ALA A 74 -6.81 -2.86 13.56
CA ALA A 74 -7.97 -2.02 13.88
C ALA A 74 -7.66 -0.53 13.64
N MET A 75 -6.39 -0.13 13.71
CA MET A 75 -5.93 1.23 13.38
C MET A 75 -6.16 1.60 11.90
N LEU A 76 -6.30 0.60 11.03
CA LEU A 76 -6.68 0.78 9.62
C LEU A 76 -8.19 0.62 9.39
N GLY A 77 -8.98 0.46 10.45
CA GLY A 77 -10.40 0.12 10.35
C GLY A 77 -10.66 -1.30 9.81
N ALA A 78 -9.65 -2.18 9.89
CA ALA A 78 -9.72 -3.55 9.36
C ALA A 78 -9.66 -4.60 10.47
N VAL A 79 -10.05 -5.83 10.15
CA VAL A 79 -9.88 -6.99 11.03
C VAL A 79 -8.62 -7.73 10.61
N GLY A 80 -7.75 -8.02 11.58
CA GLY A 80 -6.52 -8.77 11.35
C GLY A 80 -6.81 -10.16 10.78
N LYS A 81 -6.03 -10.56 9.76
CA LYS A 81 -6.16 -11.87 9.10
C LYS A 81 -5.10 -12.89 9.55
N GLY A 82 -4.43 -12.61 10.67
CA GLY A 82 -3.36 -13.45 11.20
C GLY A 82 -1.96 -12.90 10.93
N ARG A 83 -0.98 -13.80 10.99
CA ARG A 83 0.45 -13.48 10.90
C ARG A 83 0.84 -13.18 9.43
N PRO A 84 1.58 -12.08 9.16
CA PRO A 84 1.99 -11.70 7.81
C PRO A 84 3.27 -12.44 7.38
N GLU A 85 3.12 -13.70 6.96
CA GLU A 85 4.26 -14.57 6.64
C GLU A 85 5.10 -14.07 5.47
N ALA A 86 4.47 -13.53 4.42
CA ALA A 86 5.20 -13.05 3.24
C ALA A 86 6.04 -11.82 3.58
N THR A 87 5.49 -10.90 4.38
CA THR A 87 6.21 -9.72 4.88
C THR A 87 7.41 -10.14 5.71
N ILE A 88 7.23 -11.08 6.64
CA ILE A 88 8.31 -11.58 7.49
C ILE A 88 9.41 -12.22 6.65
N ALA A 89 9.05 -13.05 5.68
CA ALA A 89 10.00 -13.64 4.75
C ALA A 89 10.78 -12.58 3.96
N THR A 90 10.10 -11.53 3.48
CA THR A 90 10.74 -10.43 2.73
C THR A 90 11.67 -9.59 3.60
N LEU A 91 11.38 -9.40 4.89
CA LEU A 91 12.28 -8.73 5.81
C LEU A 91 13.51 -9.58 6.15
N ALA A 92 13.32 -10.90 6.27
CA ALA A 92 14.38 -11.84 6.62
C ALA A 92 15.34 -12.17 5.46
N ASN A 93 14.90 -12.05 4.20
CA ASN A 93 15.68 -12.50 3.04
C ASN A 93 16.85 -11.57 2.63
N GLY A 94 17.06 -10.45 3.32
CA GLY A 94 18.15 -9.52 3.05
C GLY A 94 17.98 -8.65 1.79
N SER A 95 16.79 -8.63 1.18
CA SER A 95 16.46 -7.81 0.01
C SER A 95 16.62 -6.31 0.28
N PRO A 96 16.90 -5.49 -0.75
CA PRO A 96 16.99 -4.04 -0.59
C PRO A 96 15.71 -3.40 -0.05
N SER A 97 14.54 -3.88 -0.46
CA SER A 97 13.23 -3.45 0.08
C SER A 97 13.07 -3.85 1.54
N GLY A 98 13.38 -5.11 1.89
CA GLY A 98 13.31 -5.59 3.26
C GLY A 98 14.19 -4.77 4.22
N LYS A 99 15.44 -4.50 3.83
CA LYS A 99 16.36 -3.65 4.60
C LYS A 99 15.83 -2.23 4.83
N LYS A 100 15.18 -1.63 3.83
CA LYS A 100 14.57 -0.29 3.97
C LYS A 100 13.43 -0.28 4.97
N VAL A 101 12.59 -1.33 4.96
CA VAL A 101 11.49 -1.46 5.93
C VAL A 101 12.02 -1.72 7.33
N LEU A 102 13.00 -2.61 7.51
CA LEU A 102 13.65 -2.82 8.81
C LEU A 102 14.19 -1.51 9.39
N LYS A 103 14.92 -0.73 8.57
CA LYS A 103 15.41 0.59 8.99
C LYS A 103 14.30 1.56 9.37
N ALA A 104 13.15 1.52 8.69
CA ALA A 104 12.01 2.37 9.04
C ALA A 104 11.35 1.94 10.36
N LEU A 105 11.28 0.63 10.63
CA LEU A 105 10.77 0.10 11.89
C LEU A 105 11.69 0.40 13.08
N ASP A 106 13.01 0.50 12.87
CA ASP A 106 13.94 0.93 13.92
C ASP A 106 13.67 2.36 14.42
N ALA A 107 13.10 3.20 13.55
CA ALA A 107 12.73 4.59 13.85
C ALA A 107 11.27 4.75 14.34
N ALA A 108 10.51 3.66 14.42
CA ALA A 108 9.11 3.63 14.83
C ALA A 108 8.94 3.40 16.34
#